data_AF-A0A950BXN6-F1
#
_entry.id   AF-A0A950BXN6-F1
#
_cell.length_a   1.000
_cell.length_b   1.000
_cell.length_c   1.000
_cell.angle_alpha   90.00
_cell.angle_beta   90.00
_cell.angle_gamma   90.00
#
_symmetry.space_group_name_H-M   'P 1'
#
loop_
_entity.id
_entity.type
_entity.pdbx_description
1 polymer ?
#
loop_
_entity_poly.entity_id
_entity_poly.type
_entity_poly.pdbx_seq_one_letter_code
_entity_poly.pdbx_strand_id
1 'polypeptide(L)' 'MGNVTGDLSSRRALIDRTSTRGKLIVIDARAPLEKMFGYSTAVRSLSQGRASYTMEPLEYAPAPESMLEALTGM' A
#
# COMPACT_ATOMS: atom_id res chain seq x y z
N MET A 1 -1.58 -11.78 -8.15
CA MET A 1 -2.66 -11.39 -7.23
C MET A 1 -2.29 -11.68 -5.78
N GLY A 2 -2.03 -12.94 -5.39
CA GLY A 2 -1.59 -13.27 -4.03
C GLY A 2 -0.35 -12.50 -3.55
N ASN A 3 0.67 -12.36 -4.40
CA ASN A 3 1.89 -11.64 -4.05
C ASN A 3 1.66 -10.13 -3.78
N VAL A 4 0.77 -9.49 -4.56
CA VAL A 4 0.47 -8.05 -4.41
C VAL A 4 -0.38 -7.79 -3.17
N THR A 5 -1.37 -8.63 -2.93
CA THR A 5 -2.21 -8.54 -1.72
C THR A 5 -1.41 -8.84 -0.45
N GLY A 6 -0.47 -9.78 -0.50
CA GLY A 6 0.46 -10.05 0.60
C GLY A 6 1.40 -8.88 0.91
N ASP A 7 1.96 -8.22 -0.11
CA ASP A 7 2.77 -7.01 0.08
C ASP A 7 1.95 -5.84 0.62
N LEU A 8 0.72 -5.63 0.14
CA LEU A 8 -0.19 -4.64 0.71
C LEU A 8 -0.47 -4.91 2.20
N SER A 9 -0.69 -6.18 2.57
CA SER A 9 -0.89 -6.56 3.97
C SER A 9 0.35 -6.29 4.84
N SER A 10 1.56 -6.57 4.33
CA SER A 10 2.80 -6.30 5.07
C SER A 10 3.05 -4.80 5.29
N ARG A 11 2.52 -3.97 4.37
CA ARG A 11 2.52 -2.50 4.45
C ARG A 11 1.39 -1.92 5.31
N ARG A 12 0.63 -2.76 6.01
CA ARG A 12 -0.55 -2.35 6.80
C ARG A 12 -1.60 -1.62 5.95
N ALA A 13 -1.72 -1.99 4.68
CA ALA A 13 -2.78 -1.47 3.83
C ALA A 13 -4.12 -2.12 4.20
N LEU A 14 -5.17 -1.31 4.20
CA LEU A 14 -6.56 -1.73 4.31
C LEU A 14 -7.14 -1.79 2.89
N ILE A 15 -7.53 -2.97 2.44
CA ILE A 15 -8.18 -3.16 1.14
C ILE A 15 -9.65 -2.79 1.27
N ASP A 16 -10.07 -1.70 0.64
CA ASP A 16 -11.46 -1.24 0.65
C ASP A 16 -12.29 -1.98 -0.40
N ARG A 17 -11.70 -2.25 -1.57
CA ARG A 17 -12.39 -2.90 -2.68
C ARG A 17 -11.43 -3.73 -3.53
N THR A 18 -11.92 -4.87 -3.98
CA THR A 18 -11.31 -5.63 -5.07
C THR A 18 -12.36 -5.81 -6.16
N SER A 19 -12.03 -5.44 -7.39
CA SER A 19 -12.93 -5.54 -8.54
C SER A 19 -12.23 -6.10 -9.76
N THR A 20 -12.99 -6.59 -10.72
CA THR A 20 -12.48 -7.13 -11.98
C THR A 20 -12.82 -6.18 -13.12
N ARG A 21 -11.82 -5.77 -13.89
CA ARG A 21 -11.97 -4.96 -15.10
C ARG A 21 -11.43 -5.72 -16.30
N GLY A 22 -12.31 -6.45 -16.97
CA GLY A 22 -11.93 -7.36 -18.05
C GLY A 22 -11.03 -8.49 -17.53
N LYS A 23 -9.77 -8.53 -17.98
CA LYS A 23 -8.77 -9.51 -17.52
C LYS A 23 -7.90 -8.99 -16.36
N LEU A 24 -8.14 -7.76 -15.90
CA LEU A 24 -7.40 -7.13 -14.82
C LEU A 24 -8.18 -7.23 -13.50
N ILE A 25 -7.43 -7.32 -12.40
CA ILE A 25 -7.96 -7.12 -11.06
C ILE A 25 -7.50 -5.74 -10.60
N VAL A 26 -8.45 -4.96 -10.09
CA VAL A 26 -8.22 -3.63 -9.54
C VAL A 26 -8.40 -3.72 -8.03
N ILE A 27 -7.45 -3.19 -7.28
CA ILE A 27 -7.44 -3.19 -5.82
C ILE A 27 -7.41 -1.73 -5.38
N ASP A 28 -8.47 -1.30 -4.70
CA ASP A 28 -8.53 -0.02 -4.02
C ASP A 28 -8.15 -0.27 -2.55
N ALA A 29 -7.11 0.40 -2.08
CA ALA A 29 -6.60 0.23 -0.73
C ALA A 29 -6.03 1.54 -0.19
N ARG A 30 -6.10 1.68 1.13
CA ARG A 30 -5.51 2.78 1.89
C ARG A 30 -4.36 2.26 2.71
N ALA A 31 -3.22 2.94 2.66
CA ALA A 31 -2.04 2.56 3.41
C ALA A 31 -1.38 3.81 4.01
N PRO A 32 -0.72 3.67 5.17
CA PRO A 32 0.13 4.73 5.68
C PRO A 32 1.22 5.10 4.66
N LEU A 33 1.40 6.39 4.37
CA LEU A 33 2.29 6.86 3.32
C LEU A 33 3.74 6.42 3.53
N GLU A 34 4.20 6.35 4.78
CA GLU A 34 5.54 5.89 5.14
C GLU A 34 5.77 4.42 4.80
N LYS A 35 4.72 3.61 4.70
CA LYS A 35 4.80 2.21 4.27
C LYS A 35 4.81 2.06 2.76
N MET A 36 4.62 3.13 2.01
CA MET A 36 4.55 3.09 0.54
C MET A 36 5.85 3.50 -0.15
N PHE A 37 6.87 3.92 0.59
CA PHE A 37 8.21 4.10 0.02
C PHE A 37 8.70 2.79 -0.64
N GLY A 38 9.22 2.92 -1.86
CA GLY A 38 9.67 1.80 -2.68
C GLY A 38 8.57 0.94 -3.30
N TYR A 39 7.29 1.29 -3.13
CA TYR A 39 6.17 0.49 -3.65
C TYR A 39 6.19 0.37 -5.18
N SER A 40 6.61 1.40 -5.91
CA SER A 40 6.74 1.35 -7.39
C SER A 40 7.63 0.21 -7.88
N THR A 41 8.78 0.03 -7.24
CA THR A 41 9.72 -1.06 -7.54
C THR A 41 9.14 -2.40 -7.09
N ALA A 42 8.55 -2.46 -5.90
CA ALA A 42 7.97 -3.69 -5.34
C ALA A 42 6.83 -4.21 -6.22
N VAL A 43 5.85 -3.37 -6.57
CA VAL A 43 4.68 -3.79 -7.37
C VAL A 43 5.08 -4.24 -8.77
N ARG A 44 6.09 -3.59 -9.39
CA ARG A 44 6.67 -4.07 -10.65
C ARG A 44 7.30 -5.44 -10.49
N SER A 45 8.14 -5.64 -9.48
CA SER A 45 8.79 -6.93 -9.24
C SER A 45 7.77 -8.06 -9.01
N LEU A 46 6.79 -7.83 -8.12
CA LEU A 46 5.75 -8.80 -7.76
C LEU A 46 4.82 -9.16 -8.92
N SER A 47 4.70 -8.27 -9.91
CA SER A 47 3.86 -8.45 -11.09
C SER A 47 4.63 -8.79 -12.37
N GLN A 48 5.95 -9.01 -12.28
CA GLN A 48 6.82 -9.18 -13.45
C GLN A 48 6.68 -8.03 -14.46
N GLY A 49 6.51 -6.80 -13.96
CA GLY A 49 6.38 -5.58 -14.74
C GLY A 49 4.99 -5.31 -15.33
N ARG A 50 3.97 -6.12 -14.99
CA ARG A 50 2.64 -6.05 -15.63
C ARG A 50 1.63 -5.18 -14.88
N ALA A 51 1.84 -4.94 -13.58
CA ALA A 51 0.96 -4.10 -12.79
C ALA A 51 1.36 -2.62 -12.89
N SER A 52 0.34 -1.77 -12.84
CA SER A 52 0.46 -0.33 -12.63
C SER A 52 -0.22 0.05 -11.32
N TYR A 53 0.18 1.19 -10.75
CA TYR A 53 -0.45 1.76 -9.56
C TYR A 53 -0.48 3.28 -9.65
N THR A 54 -1.37 3.87 -8.86
CA THR A 54 -1.50 5.30 -8.62
C THR A 54 -1.73 5.51 -7.14
N MET A 55 -1.36 6.66 -6.62
CA MET A 55 -1.55 7.00 -5.22
C MET A 55 -1.82 8.48 -5.09
N GLU A 56 -2.77 8.81 -4.22
CA GLU A 56 -3.14 10.17 -3.89
C GLU A 56 -3.28 10.32 -2.36
N PRO A 57 -2.98 11.51 -1.81
CA PRO A 57 -3.27 11.79 -0.40
C PRO A 57 -4.77 11.68 -0.15
N LEU A 58 -5.16 10.97 0.92
CA LEU A 58 -6.55 10.83 1.31
C LEU A 58 -6.88 11.67 2.55
N GLU A 59 -6.23 11.39 3.67
CA GLU A 59 -6.48 12.03 4.96
C GLU A 59 -5.24 11.97 5.86
N TYR A 60 -5.25 12.78 6.92
CA TYR A 60 -4.31 12.66 8.02
C TYR A 60 -4.93 11.82 9.12
N ALA A 61 -4.16 10.87 9.65
CA ALA A 61 -4.55 10.05 10.79
C ALA A 61 -3.48 10.15 11.88
N PRO A 62 -3.84 9.93 13.16
CA PRO A 62 -2.87 9.83 14.24
C PRO A 62 -1.79 8.79 13.91
N ALA A 63 -0.53 9.16 14.07
CA ALA A 63 0.57 8.22 13.92
C ALA A 63 0.50 7.16 15.04
N PRO A 64 0.92 5.91 14.78
CA PRO A 64 1.06 4.91 15.83
C PRO A 64 1.98 5.40 16.96
N GLU A 65 1.70 5.02 18.20
CA GLU A 65 2.49 5.42 19.39
C GLU A 65 3.99 5.13 19.22
N SER A 66 4.34 3.96 18.69
CA SER A 66 5.72 3.58 18.37
C SER A 66 6.43 4.53 17.40
N MET A 67 5.67 5.20 16.51
CA MET A 67 6.21 6.19 15.58
C MET A 67 6.32 7.57 16.24
N LEU A 68 5.37 7.91 17.11
CA LEU A 68 5.43 9.14 17.90
C LEU A 68 6.66 9.13 18.82
N GLU A 69 6.92 8.03 19.54
CA GLU A 69 8.14 7.86 20.35
C GLU A 69 9.42 8.09 19.51
N ALA A 70 9.50 7.43 18.34
CA ALA A 70 10.64 7.55 17.45
C ALA A 70 10.87 8.98 16.91
N LEU A 71 9.80 9.77 16.73
CA LEU A 71 9.87 11.15 16.25
C LEU A 71 10.15 12.15 17.39
N THR A 72 9.64 11.89 18.59
CA THR A 72 9.66 12.84 19.71
C THR A 72 10.82 12.60 20.68
N GLY A 73 11.50 11.45 20.59
CA GLY A 73 12.73 11.17 21.35
C GLY A 73 12.54 11.06 22.87
N MET A 74 11.30 10.87 23.33
CA MET A 74 10.94 10.48 24.70
C MET A 74 10.55 9.01 24.70
#